data_AF-A0A483ZAT5-F1
#
_entry.id   AF-A0A483ZAT5-F1
#
_cell.length_a   1.000
_cell.length_b   1.000
_cell.length_c   1.000
_cell.angle_alpha   90.00
_cell.angle_beta   90.00
_cell.angle_gamma   90.00
#
_symmetry.space_group_name_H-M   'P 1'
#
loop_
_entity.id
_entity.type
_entity.pdbx_description
1 polymer ?
#
loop_
_entity_poly.entity_id
_entity_poly.type
_entity_poly.pdbx_seq_one_letter_code
_entity_poly.pdbx_strand_id
1 'polypeptide(L)' 'GIHPLPGMFLNVRAAAGTYKKGDALSIVNGQVKKWATGENDRCYCDEERSITAAAGDLIRVVIK' A
#
# COMPACT_ATOMS: atom_id res chain seq x y z
N GLY A 1 9.35 7.10 -15.22
CA GLY A 1 8.92 6.60 -13.89
C GLY A 1 8.79 7.77 -12.94
N ILE A 2 8.04 7.61 -11.86
CA ILE A 2 7.96 8.61 -10.78
C ILE A 2 8.96 8.21 -9.68
N HIS A 3 9.61 9.20 -9.06
CA HIS A 3 10.41 9.01 -7.85
C HIS A 3 9.61 9.58 -6.67
N PRO A 4 8.87 8.74 -5.93
CA PRO A 4 8.05 9.22 -4.83
C PRO A 4 8.92 9.71 -3.68
N LEU A 5 8.52 10.84 -3.09
CA LEU A 5 9.15 11.41 -1.91
C LEU A 5 8.46 10.90 -0.63
N PRO A 6 9.19 10.75 0.49
CA PRO A 6 8.61 10.45 1.79
C PRO A 6 7.47 11.41 2.16
N GLY A 7 6.40 10.88 2.75
CA GLY A 7 5.20 11.64 3.12
C GLY A 7 4.23 11.94 1.97
N MET A 8 4.56 11.57 0.72
CA MET A 8 3.64 11.74 -0.39
C MET A 8 2.51 10.72 -0.33
N PHE A 9 1.29 11.16 -0.63
CA PHE A 9 0.12 10.30 -0.77
C PHE A 9 -0.05 9.87 -2.22
N LEU A 10 -0.30 8.59 -2.44
CA LEU A 10 -0.57 8.03 -3.77
C LEU A 10 -1.71 7.03 -3.71
N ASN A 11 -2.48 6.96 -4.79
CA ASN A 11 -3.39 5.85 -5.02
C ASN A 11 -2.67 4.79 -5.85
N VAL A 12 -2.51 3.59 -5.29
CA VAL A 12 -1.72 2.51 -5.89
C VAL A 12 -2.53 1.22 -5.92
N ARG A 13 -2.24 0.36 -6.90
CA ARG A 13 -2.93 -0.93 -7.04
C ARG A 13 -2.59 -1.83 -5.88
N ALA A 14 -3.58 -2.44 -5.25
CA ALA A 14 -3.43 -3.40 -4.18
C ALA A 14 -3.63 -4.83 -4.67
N ALA A 15 -2.96 -5.78 -4.03
CA ALA A 15 -3.32 -7.19 -4.09
C ALA A 15 -4.63 -7.42 -3.33
N ALA A 16 -5.32 -8.52 -3.61
CA ALA A 16 -6.56 -8.84 -2.90
C ALA A 16 -6.31 -8.98 -1.39
N GLY A 17 -7.11 -8.31 -0.57
CA GLY A 17 -6.98 -8.34 0.88
C GLY A 17 -7.65 -7.18 1.60
N THR A 18 -7.66 -7.26 2.93
CA THR A 18 -8.22 -6.20 3.79
C THR A 18 -7.11 -5.34 4.37
N TYR A 19 -7.15 -4.03 4.14
CA TYR A 19 -6.16 -3.05 4.57
C TYR A 19 -6.75 -2.08 5.60
N LYS A 20 -5.96 -1.70 6.59
CA LYS A 20 -6.31 -0.74 7.63
C LYS A 20 -5.29 0.38 7.69
N LYS A 21 -5.73 1.57 8.12
CA LYS A 21 -4.84 2.72 8.32
C LYS A 21 -3.61 2.32 9.16
N GLY A 22 -2.42 2.67 8.68
CA GLY A 22 -1.15 2.36 9.33
C GLY A 22 -0.59 0.96 9.04
N ASP A 23 -1.31 0.09 8.32
CA ASP A 23 -0.74 -1.19 7.88
C ASP A 23 0.51 -0.93 7.04
N ALA A 24 1.63 -1.57 7.40
CA ALA A 24 2.85 -1.57 6.60
C ALA A 24 2.64 -2.38 5.33
N LEU A 25 3.09 -1.85 4.19
CA LEU A 25 2.89 -2.44 2.88
C LEU A 25 4.21 -2.65 2.14
N SER A 26 4.29 -3.79 1.47
CA SER A 26 5.35 -4.14 0.52
C SER A 26 4.83 -4.01 -0.90
N ILE A 27 5.74 -3.80 -1.86
CA ILE A 27 5.40 -3.78 -3.29
C ILE A 27 5.87 -5.09 -3.94
N VAL A 28 4.95 -5.82 -4.57
CA VAL A 28 5.23 -7.04 -5.33
C VAL A 28 4.51 -6.94 -6.67
N ASN A 29 5.23 -7.16 -7.78
CA ASN A 29 4.68 -7.08 -9.15
C ASN A 29 3.91 -5.78 -9.44
N GLY A 30 4.38 -4.66 -8.88
CA GLY A 30 3.74 -3.34 -9.05
C GLY A 30 2.44 -3.14 -8.28
N GLN A 31 2.08 -4.06 -7.36
CA GLN A 31 0.95 -3.93 -6.46
C GLN A 31 1.42 -3.86 -5.00
N VAL A 32 0.70 -3.13 -4.17
CA VAL A 32 0.90 -3.15 -2.73
C VAL A 32 0.22 -4.37 -2.11
N LYS A 33 0.87 -4.97 -1.13
CA LYS A 33 0.30 -6.02 -0.30
C LYS A 33 0.70 -5.80 1.15
N LYS A 34 0.01 -6.47 2.08
CA LYS A 34 0.44 -6.47 3.48
C LYS A 34 1.88 -6.94 3.59
N TRP A 35 2.65 -6.17 4.34
CA TRP A 35 4.03 -6.51 4.64
C TRP A 35 4.09 -7.86 5.35
N ALA A 36 5.04 -8.68 4.92
CA ALA A 36 5.40 -9.93 5.58
C ALA A 36 6.85 -9.85 6.06
N THR A 37 7.17 -10.58 7.13
CA THR A 37 8.53 -10.63 7.69
C THR A 37 9.55 -10.99 6.61
N GLY A 38 10.61 -10.19 6.51
CA GLY A 38 11.67 -10.35 5.49
C GLY A 38 11.47 -9.51 4.23
N GLU A 39 10.35 -8.80 4.09
CA GLU A 39 10.13 -7.86 2.99
C GLU A 39 10.53 -6.42 3.37
N ASN A 40 10.72 -5.57 2.36
CA ASN A 40 10.92 -4.14 2.58
C ASN A 40 9.56 -3.44 2.65
N ASP A 41 9.25 -2.82 3.80
CA ASP A 41 8.13 -1.91 3.90
C ASP A 41 8.45 -0.60 3.14
N ARG A 42 7.58 -0.22 2.20
CA ARG A 42 7.79 0.95 1.32
C ARG A 42 6.80 2.07 1.57
N CYS A 43 5.64 1.73 2.10
CA CYS A 43 4.56 2.66 2.37
C CYS A 43 3.62 2.11 3.44
N TYR A 44 2.73 2.97 3.92
CA TYR A 44 1.68 2.62 4.86
C TYR A 44 0.30 2.88 4.24
N CYS A 45 -0.68 2.06 4.58
CA CYS A 45 -2.07 2.32 4.20
C CYS A 45 -2.58 3.59 4.89
N ASP A 46 -3.22 4.50 4.15
CA ASP A 46 -3.77 5.76 4.69
C ASP A 46 -5.30 5.83 4.62
N GLU A 47 -5.98 4.77 4.21
CA GLU A 47 -7.44 4.71 4.15
C GLU A 47 -8.09 5.06 5.49
N GLU A 48 -9.14 5.89 5.47
CA GLU A 48 -9.84 6.33 6.68
C GLU A 48 -10.54 5.16 7.39
N ARG A 49 -11.01 4.18 6.61
CA ARG A 49 -11.69 2.98 7.10
C ARG A 49 -11.01 1.74 6.58
N SER A 50 -11.23 0.62 7.27
CA SER A 50 -10.80 -0.69 6.77
C SER A 50 -11.45 -0.94 5.40
N ILE A 51 -10.64 -1.22 4.39
CA ILE A 51 -11.10 -1.52 3.03
C ILE A 51 -10.74 -2.96 2.67
N THR A 52 -11.63 -3.66 1.98
CA THR A 52 -11.33 -4.94 1.34
C THR A 52 -11.22 -4.70 -0.15
N ALA A 53 -10.00 -4.79 -0.66
CA ALA A 53 -9.68 -4.60 -2.08
C ALA A 53 -9.63 -5.96 -2.80
N ALA A 54 -10.13 -5.99 -4.02
CA ALA A 54 -9.78 -7.00 -5.01
C ALA A 54 -8.42 -6.69 -5.65
N ALA A 55 -7.85 -7.67 -6.35
CA ALA A 55 -6.56 -7.48 -7.00
C ALA A 55 -6.66 -6.42 -8.11
N GLY A 56 -5.86 -5.37 -8.00
CA GLY A 56 -5.82 -4.24 -8.94
C GLY A 56 -6.63 -3.03 -8.51
N ASP A 57 -7.41 -3.11 -7.44
CA ASP A 57 -8.12 -1.97 -6.85
C ASP A 57 -7.13 -0.93 -6.34
N LEU A 58 -7.52 0.34 -6.39
CA LEU A 58 -6.67 1.42 -5.89
C LEU A 58 -6.94 1.67 -4.41
N ILE A 59 -5.87 1.67 -3.61
CA ILE A 59 -5.91 2.14 -2.21
C ILE A 59 -4.96 3.31 -2.04
N ARG A 60 -5.31 4.21 -1.13
CA ARG A 60 -4.49 5.34 -0.72
C ARG A 60 -3.40 4.89 0.24
N VAL A 61 -2.16 5.24 -0.10
CA VAL A 61 -0.98 4.97 0.72
C VAL A 61 -0.18 6.24 0.96
N VAL A 62 0.59 6.25 2.04
CA VAL A 62 1.63 7.25 2.30
C VAL A 62 3.01 6.61 2.18
N ILE A 63 3.90 7.26 1.44
CA ILE A 63 5.26 6.77 1.19
C ILE A 63 6.12 7.00 2.44
N LYS A 64 6.90 5.96 2.80
CA LYS A 64 7.86 5.99 3.91
C LYS A 64 9.12 6.78 3.54
#